data_AF-A0AAQ1JYM5-F1
#
_entry.id   AF-A0AAQ1JYM5-F1
#
_cell.length_a   1.000
_cell.length_b   1.000
_cell.length_c   1.000
_cell.angle_alpha   90.00
_cell.angle_beta   90.00
_cell.angle_gamma   90.00
#
_symmetry.space_group_name_H-M   'P 1'
#
loop_
_entity.id
_entity.type
_entity.pdbx_description
1 polymer ?
#
loop_
_entity_poly.entity_id
_entity_poly.type
_entity_poly.pdbx_seq_one_letter_code
_entity_poly.pdbx_strand_id
1 'polypeptide(L)'
;MKARTFTRMALSTTASLALTFGAFGAPGAYAAALANHANASANASADTSAANLGALPSPQRAGSIAYLSGGIGSDQSAAFKAAMPRYPLSLEFARQTAGGNEYLANVPVKIADAHGQQLLATRTNGPFMLVTLPDGHYIVTASHDGKTVRRTVDIGQRAHTHEAFVWPM
;
A
#
# COMPACT_ATOMS: atom_id res chain seq x y z
N MET A 1 56.62 -7.55 -12.57
CA MET A 1 56.37 -8.37 -11.36
C MET A 1 54.97 -8.96 -11.52
N LYS A 2 54.88 -10.23 -11.97
CA LYS A 2 54.55 -11.45 -11.19
C LYS A 2 53.08 -11.45 -10.70
N ALA A 3 52.22 -12.44 -10.96
CA ALA A 3 52.32 -13.70 -11.69
C ALA A 3 50.90 -14.18 -12.03
N ARG A 4 50.76 -14.82 -13.20
CA ARG A 4 49.61 -15.62 -13.61
C ARG A 4 49.71 -16.96 -12.90
N THR A 5 48.63 -17.45 -12.29
CA THR A 5 48.56 -18.85 -11.84
C THR A 5 47.28 -19.47 -12.35
N PHE A 6 47.42 -20.14 -13.49
CA PHE A 6 46.58 -21.22 -13.96
C PHE A 6 46.90 -22.47 -13.14
N THR A 7 45.89 -23.19 -12.65
CA THR A 7 46.05 -24.60 -12.27
C THR A 7 44.94 -25.40 -12.93
N ARG A 8 45.37 -26.28 -13.85
CA ARG A 8 44.57 -27.32 -14.51
C ARG A 8 44.66 -28.63 -13.70
N MET A 9 43.73 -29.53 -13.99
CA MET A 9 43.84 -31.01 -14.02
C MET A 9 43.73 -31.83 -12.72
N ALA A 10 42.66 -32.63 -12.65
CA ALA A 10 42.66 -34.11 -12.67
C ALA A 10 41.21 -34.58 -12.98
N LEU A 11 40.92 -35.30 -14.08
CA LEU A 11 40.86 -36.79 -14.20
C LEU A 11 40.05 -37.43 -13.06
N SER A 12 39.02 -38.26 -13.24
CA SER A 12 38.84 -39.42 -14.15
C SER A 12 37.41 -39.97 -13.93
N THR A 13 36.60 -40.20 -14.98
CA THR A 13 36.31 -41.51 -15.62
C THR A 13 35.79 -42.64 -14.69
N THR A 14 34.48 -42.96 -14.78
CA THR A 14 33.84 -44.32 -14.89
C THR A 14 32.32 -44.14 -14.69
N ALA A 15 31.46 -44.29 -15.70
CA ALA A 15 30.94 -45.55 -16.25
C ALA A 15 30.14 -46.38 -15.23
N SER A 16 28.82 -46.48 -15.41
CA SER A 16 28.10 -47.78 -15.53
C SER A 16 26.59 -47.59 -15.72
N LEU A 17 26.09 -48.22 -16.79
CA LEU A 17 24.69 -48.50 -17.08
C LEU A 17 24.07 -49.37 -15.98
N ALA A 18 22.78 -49.19 -15.69
CA ALA A 18 21.96 -50.26 -15.15
C ALA A 18 20.58 -50.24 -15.80
N LEU A 19 20.35 -51.28 -16.59
CA LEU A 19 19.14 -51.58 -17.33
C LEU A 19 17.97 -51.93 -16.42
N THR A 20 16.81 -51.47 -16.86
CA THR A 20 15.46 -51.97 -16.64
C THR A 20 15.41 -53.48 -16.44
N PHE A 21 14.85 -53.96 -15.33
CA PHE A 21 14.09 -55.22 -15.31
C PHE A 21 12.95 -55.12 -14.31
N GLY A 22 11.73 -55.25 -14.83
CA GLY A 22 10.51 -55.21 -14.07
C GLY A 22 10.16 -56.53 -13.40
N ALA A 23 9.30 -56.38 -12.39
CA ALA A 23 8.15 -57.22 -12.06
C ALA A 23 8.40 -58.70 -11.69
N PHE A 24 8.04 -59.08 -10.45
CA PHE A 24 6.77 -59.76 -10.14
C PHE A 24 6.81 -60.29 -8.70
N GLY A 25 5.79 -59.99 -7.88
CA GLY A 25 5.62 -60.61 -6.57
C GLY A 25 4.85 -59.78 -5.54
N ALA A 26 3.52 -59.69 -5.69
CA ALA A 26 2.59 -59.47 -4.56
C ALA A 26 2.37 -60.83 -3.84
N PRO A 27 1.84 -60.95 -2.59
CA PRO A 27 1.00 -59.99 -1.86
C PRO A 27 1.33 -59.81 -0.35
N GLY A 28 0.88 -58.70 0.24
CA GLY A 28 0.92 -58.48 1.69
C GLY A 28 0.41 -57.08 2.03
N ALA A 29 -0.70 -57.02 2.75
CA ALA A 29 -1.64 -55.90 2.80
C ALA A 29 -1.29 -54.79 3.80
N TYR A 30 -1.32 -53.52 3.40
CA TYR A 30 -1.59 -52.34 4.27
C TYR A 30 -2.00 -51.18 3.33
N ALA A 31 -3.28 -50.88 3.19
CA ALA A 31 -4.04 -49.92 3.99
C ALA A 31 -3.66 -48.44 3.75
N ALA A 32 -4.68 -47.72 3.24
CA ALA A 32 -5.03 -46.32 3.50
C ALA A 32 -4.43 -45.18 2.63
N ALA A 33 -5.37 -44.62 1.85
CA ALA A 33 -5.59 -43.19 1.55
C ALA A 33 -4.60 -42.48 0.60
N LEU A 34 -4.96 -42.28 -0.67
CA LEU A 34 -5.81 -41.20 -1.20
C LEU A 34 -5.31 -39.80 -0.83
N ALA A 35 -4.56 -39.17 -1.73
CA ALA A 35 -5.12 -38.25 -2.72
C ALA A 35 -4.06 -37.25 -3.21
N ASN A 36 -4.01 -37.10 -4.54
CA ASN A 36 -3.38 -36.01 -5.28
C ASN A 36 -3.51 -34.65 -4.55
N HIS A 37 -2.39 -34.05 -4.16
CA HIS A 37 -2.30 -32.59 -4.20
C HIS A 37 -1.79 -32.20 -5.59
N ALA A 38 -2.75 -32.11 -6.50
CA ALA A 38 -2.59 -31.48 -7.79
C ALA A 38 -1.99 -30.08 -7.60
N ASN A 39 -0.99 -29.78 -8.44
CA ASN A 39 -0.56 -28.46 -8.88
C ASN A 39 -1.46 -27.30 -8.43
N ALA A 40 -1.19 -26.75 -7.25
CA ALA A 40 -1.62 -25.42 -6.89
C ALA A 40 -0.57 -24.45 -7.43
N SER A 41 -0.75 -24.04 -8.69
CA SER A 41 -0.21 -22.76 -9.16
C SER A 41 -0.91 -21.67 -8.34
N ALA A 42 -0.40 -21.45 -7.13
CA ALA A 42 -0.74 -20.29 -6.34
C ALA A 42 -0.24 -19.07 -7.11
N ASN A 43 -1.16 -18.48 -7.88
CA ASN A 43 -1.11 -17.08 -8.19
C ASN A 43 -0.99 -16.36 -6.85
N ALA A 44 0.24 -16.04 -6.46
CA ALA A 44 0.53 -15.20 -5.32
C ALA A 44 -0.02 -13.82 -5.67
N SER A 45 -1.32 -13.63 -5.44
CA SER A 45 -1.89 -12.31 -5.22
C SER A 45 -1.14 -11.77 -4.03
N ALA A 46 -0.11 -10.99 -4.34
CA ALA A 46 0.62 -10.16 -3.41
C ALA A 46 -0.37 -9.15 -2.83
N ASP A 47 -1.18 -9.59 -1.85
CA ASP A 47 -1.68 -8.71 -0.81
C ASP A 47 -0.51 -8.45 0.15
N THR A 48 0.49 -7.78 -0.40
CA THR A 48 1.56 -7.17 0.36
C THR A 48 1.09 -5.78 0.75
N SER A 49 -0.05 -5.70 1.44
CA SER A 49 -0.44 -4.54 2.24
C SER A 49 0.35 -4.52 3.57
N ALA A 50 1.58 -5.04 3.55
CA ALA A 50 2.54 -4.93 4.63
C ALA A 50 3.11 -3.51 4.62
N ALA A 51 2.40 -2.63 5.31
CA ALA A 51 2.98 -1.77 6.32
C ALA A 51 4.46 -1.41 6.08
N ASN A 52 4.70 -0.47 5.16
CA ASN A 52 5.96 0.26 5.14
C ASN A 52 5.91 1.23 6.32
N LEU A 53 6.20 0.73 7.53
CA LEU A 53 6.02 1.42 8.81
C LEU A 53 6.92 2.67 8.98
N GLY A 54 7.74 3.00 7.98
CA GLY A 54 8.47 4.26 7.87
C GLY A 54 8.47 4.89 6.48
N ALA A 55 7.72 4.34 5.51
CA ALA A 55 7.62 4.94 4.17
C ALA A 55 6.16 5.19 3.79
N LEU A 56 5.96 6.10 2.84
CA LEU A 56 4.62 6.41 2.33
C LEU A 56 3.96 5.13 1.79
N PRO A 57 2.67 4.88 2.11
CA PRO A 57 1.93 3.77 1.51
C PRO A 57 1.84 3.97 -0.02
N SER A 58 1.63 2.88 -0.75
CA SER A 58 1.41 2.97 -2.20
C SER A 58 0.22 3.88 -2.49
N PRO A 59 0.34 4.86 -3.41
CA PRO A 59 -0.76 5.74 -3.76
C PRO A 59 -1.93 4.95 -4.33
N GLN A 60 -3.09 5.13 -3.71
CA GLN A 60 -4.35 4.63 -4.22
C GLN A 60 -4.85 5.56 -5.31
N ARG A 61 -5.54 5.04 -6.32
CA ARG A 61 -6.12 5.83 -7.40
C ARG A 61 -7.63 5.66 -7.42
N ALA A 62 -8.34 6.76 -7.55
CA ALA A 62 -9.76 6.78 -7.87
C ALA A 62 -9.95 7.57 -9.15
N GLY A 63 -10.21 6.86 -10.26
CA GLY A 63 -10.24 7.46 -11.58
C GLY A 63 -8.89 8.13 -11.91
N SER A 64 -8.94 9.44 -12.15
CA SER A 64 -7.78 10.27 -12.52
C SER A 64 -7.02 10.85 -11.32
N ILE A 65 -7.51 10.63 -10.09
CA ILE A 65 -6.93 11.19 -8.87
C ILE A 65 -6.11 10.15 -8.14
N ALA A 66 -4.89 10.51 -7.75
CA ALA A 66 -4.08 9.70 -6.84
C ALA A 66 -4.15 10.26 -5.42
N TYR A 67 -4.27 9.40 -4.42
CA TYR A 67 -4.31 9.79 -3.01
C TYR A 67 -3.58 8.79 -2.13
N LEU A 68 -3.08 9.27 -1.01
CA LEU A 68 -2.45 8.49 0.06
C LEU A 68 -3.13 8.87 1.36
N SER A 69 -3.44 7.91 2.21
CA SER A 69 -3.93 8.20 3.55
C SER A 69 -3.19 7.36 4.58
N GLY A 70 -2.92 7.94 5.75
CA GLY A 70 -2.13 7.29 6.78
C GLY A 70 -1.51 8.29 7.75
N GLY A 71 -0.32 7.97 8.22
CA GLY A 71 0.40 8.70 9.26
C GLY A 71 0.07 8.22 10.68
N ILE A 72 -0.36 6.97 10.85
CA ILE A 72 -0.54 6.37 12.17
C ILE A 72 0.84 5.95 12.67
N GLY A 73 1.34 6.65 13.71
CA GLY A 73 2.68 6.45 14.27
C GLY A 73 3.66 7.57 13.90
N SER A 74 4.69 7.74 14.73
CA SER A 74 5.64 8.86 14.64
C SER A 74 6.45 8.86 13.34
N ASP A 75 6.99 7.71 12.94
CA ASP A 75 7.78 7.56 11.71
C ASP A 75 6.94 7.82 10.46
N GLN A 76 5.74 7.23 10.38
CA GLN A 76 4.85 7.43 9.25
C GLN A 76 4.35 8.89 9.18
N SER A 77 4.02 9.50 10.32
CA SER A 77 3.69 10.93 10.38
C SER A 77 4.84 11.81 9.84
N ALA A 78 6.09 11.52 10.20
CA ALA A 78 7.24 12.27 9.68
C ALA A 78 7.40 12.10 8.17
N ALA A 79 7.21 10.88 7.65
CA ALA A 79 7.24 10.61 6.21
C ALA A 79 6.13 11.36 5.45
N PHE A 80 4.90 11.37 5.99
CA PHE A 80 3.79 12.15 5.42
C PHE A 80 4.10 13.64 5.45
N LYS A 81 4.59 14.18 6.57
CA LYS A 81 4.98 15.60 6.71
C LYS A 81 6.07 16.01 5.72
N ALA A 82 7.08 15.16 5.51
CA ALA A 82 8.12 15.40 4.52
C ALA A 82 7.59 15.32 3.07
N ALA A 83 6.51 14.59 2.84
CA ALA A 83 5.87 14.43 1.55
C ALA A 83 4.86 15.53 1.23
N MET A 84 4.17 16.11 2.23
CA MET A 84 3.19 17.20 2.08
C MET A 84 3.58 18.27 1.04
N PRO A 85 4.79 18.87 1.06
CA PRO A 85 5.15 19.92 0.08
C PRO A 85 5.27 19.43 -1.36
N ARG A 86 5.32 18.11 -1.60
CA ARG A 86 5.35 17.49 -2.94
C ARG A 86 3.95 17.27 -3.51
N TYR A 87 2.92 17.36 -2.66
CA TYR A 87 1.53 17.16 -3.07
C TYR A 87 0.83 18.52 -3.13
N PRO A 88 -0.03 18.74 -4.15
CA PRO A 88 -0.77 19.98 -4.26
C PRO A 88 -1.79 20.17 -3.13
N LEU A 89 -2.33 19.07 -2.59
CA LEU A 89 -3.30 19.10 -1.50
C LEU A 89 -2.89 18.14 -0.38
N SER A 90 -2.85 18.67 0.85
CA SER A 90 -2.60 17.91 2.07
C SER A 90 -3.70 18.17 3.10
N LEU A 91 -4.40 17.12 3.52
CA LEU A 91 -5.50 17.19 4.46
C LEU A 91 -5.10 16.59 5.80
N GLU A 92 -5.48 17.25 6.89
CA GLU A 92 -5.33 16.75 8.25
C GLU A 92 -6.68 16.66 8.95
N PHE A 93 -6.91 15.58 9.70
CA PHE A 93 -8.17 15.31 10.39
C PHE A 93 -7.94 15.13 11.89
N ALA A 94 -8.60 15.96 12.68
CA ALA A 94 -8.55 15.89 14.14
C ALA A 94 -9.89 16.27 14.77
N ARG A 95 -10.14 15.83 15.99
CA ARG A 95 -11.24 16.34 16.83
C ARG A 95 -10.66 17.12 18.00
N GLN A 96 -11.34 18.19 18.39
CA GLN A 96 -11.02 18.92 19.61
C GLN A 96 -11.59 18.15 20.81
N THR A 97 -10.76 17.99 21.83
CA THR A 97 -11.07 17.33 23.11
C THR A 97 -10.61 18.23 24.25
N ALA A 98 -11.11 18.00 25.47
CA ALA A 98 -10.70 18.72 26.67
C ALA A 98 -9.17 18.69 26.92
N GLY A 99 -8.48 17.67 26.40
CA GLY A 99 -7.02 17.50 26.51
C GLY A 99 -6.21 17.93 25.29
N GLY A 100 -6.82 18.49 24.24
CA GLY A 100 -6.13 18.93 23.02
C GLY A 100 -6.81 18.50 21.72
N ASN A 101 -6.02 18.18 20.70
CA ASN A 101 -6.52 17.65 19.43
C ASN A 101 -6.24 16.14 19.36
N GLU A 102 -7.28 15.35 19.15
CA GLU A 102 -7.18 13.92 18.91
C GLU A 102 -7.25 13.64 17.41
N TYR A 103 -6.20 13.04 16.89
CA TYR A 103 -6.08 12.68 15.48
C TYR A 103 -7.10 11.61 15.09
N LEU A 104 -7.84 11.86 14.01
CA LEU A 104 -8.92 10.98 13.56
C LEU A 104 -8.48 10.10 12.40
N ALA A 105 -8.99 8.88 12.39
CA ALA A 105 -8.92 7.98 11.24
C ALA A 105 -10.34 7.54 10.85
N ASN A 106 -10.45 6.86 9.71
CA ASN A 106 -11.69 6.39 9.12
C ASN A 106 -12.70 7.50 8.84
N VAL A 107 -12.21 8.71 8.51
CA VAL A 107 -13.06 9.86 8.20
C VAL A 107 -13.52 9.74 6.75
N PRO A 108 -14.84 9.69 6.48
CA PRO A 108 -15.34 9.77 5.11
C PRO A 108 -15.03 11.15 4.51
N VAL A 109 -14.30 11.12 3.41
CA VAL A 109 -13.89 12.28 2.63
C VAL A 109 -14.44 12.16 1.22
N LYS A 110 -15.05 13.25 0.75
CA LYS A 110 -15.52 13.42 -0.62
C LYS A 110 -14.87 14.64 -1.22
N ILE A 111 -14.31 14.50 -2.41
CA ILE A 111 -13.77 15.61 -3.19
C ILE A 111 -14.63 15.75 -4.44
N ALA A 112 -15.16 16.95 -4.63
CA ALA A 112 -15.91 17.32 -5.82
C ALA A 112 -15.19 18.46 -6.55
N ASP A 113 -15.39 18.53 -7.86
CA ASP A 113 -14.96 19.67 -8.69
C ASP A 113 -15.84 20.90 -8.44
N ALA A 114 -15.46 22.06 -8.98
CA ALA A 114 -16.23 23.30 -8.96
C ALA A 114 -17.66 23.13 -9.53
N HIS A 115 -17.83 22.19 -10.45
CA HIS A 115 -19.12 21.83 -11.05
C HIS A 115 -19.99 20.91 -10.18
N GLY A 116 -19.51 20.51 -8.99
CA GLY A 116 -20.20 19.59 -8.08
C GLY A 116 -20.08 18.11 -8.48
N GLN A 117 -19.28 17.79 -9.50
CA GLN A 117 -18.98 16.42 -9.91
C GLN A 117 -18.10 15.74 -8.85
N GLN A 118 -18.58 14.65 -8.24
CA GLN A 118 -17.78 13.89 -7.28
C GLN A 118 -16.63 13.17 -8.00
N LEU A 119 -15.40 13.56 -7.71
CA LEU A 119 -14.20 12.97 -8.30
C LEU A 119 -13.62 11.86 -7.42
N LEU A 120 -13.71 12.01 -6.10
CA LEU A 120 -13.23 11.04 -5.12
C LEU A 120 -14.24 10.90 -3.98
N ALA A 121 -14.50 9.66 -3.56
CA ALA A 121 -15.19 9.36 -2.32
C ALA A 121 -14.49 8.18 -1.65
N THR A 122 -13.86 8.42 -0.51
CA THR A 122 -13.09 7.40 0.21
C THR A 122 -13.14 7.65 1.72
N ARG A 123 -12.62 6.73 2.51
CA ARG A 123 -12.39 6.92 3.95
C ARG A 123 -10.90 6.97 4.20
N THR A 124 -10.46 7.88 5.07
CA THR A 124 -9.04 8.04 5.38
C THR A 124 -8.57 6.95 6.33
N ASN A 125 -7.41 6.35 6.10
CA ASN A 125 -6.85 5.35 7.00
C ASN A 125 -6.00 5.95 8.14
N GLY A 126 -5.92 7.27 8.25
CA GLY A 126 -5.17 7.98 9.27
C GLY A 126 -5.50 9.48 9.28
N PRO A 127 -4.83 10.26 10.14
CA PRO A 127 -5.08 11.69 10.26
C PRO A 127 -4.60 12.49 9.07
N PHE A 128 -3.66 11.98 8.27
CA PHE A 128 -3.15 12.67 7.10
C PHE A 128 -3.66 12.02 5.82
N MET A 129 -4.04 12.85 4.86
CA MET A 129 -4.36 12.43 3.50
C MET A 129 -3.71 13.37 2.50
N LEU A 130 -2.85 12.83 1.63
CA LEU A 130 -2.21 13.55 0.55
C LEU A 130 -2.95 13.25 -0.74
N VAL A 131 -3.26 14.27 -1.53
CA VAL A 131 -4.02 14.12 -2.76
C VAL A 131 -3.30 14.82 -3.91
N THR A 132 -3.16 14.11 -5.02
CA THR A 132 -2.67 14.63 -6.28
C THR A 132 -3.85 14.92 -7.18
N LEU A 133 -4.12 16.21 -7.37
CA LEU A 133 -5.17 16.75 -8.22
C LEU A 133 -4.51 17.66 -9.26
N PRO A 134 -5.08 17.76 -10.47
CA PRO A 134 -4.68 18.79 -11.42
C PRO A 134 -5.01 20.19 -10.86
N ASP A 135 -4.49 21.22 -11.52
CA ASP A 135 -4.85 22.59 -11.18
C ASP A 135 -6.34 22.86 -11.42
N GLY A 136 -6.97 23.52 -10.46
CA GLY A 136 -8.42 23.69 -10.45
C GLY A 136 -8.98 24.04 -9.07
N HIS A 137 -10.30 24.18 -9.03
CA HIS A 137 -11.05 24.52 -7.84
C HIS A 137 -11.82 23.29 -7.36
N TYR A 138 -11.57 22.87 -6.12
CA TYR A 138 -12.20 21.66 -5.57
C TYR A 138 -12.90 21.93 -4.25
N ILE A 139 -13.87 21.10 -3.95
CA ILE A 139 -14.64 21.14 -2.71
C ILE A 139 -14.39 19.84 -1.97
N VAL A 140 -13.70 19.93 -0.84
CA VAL A 140 -13.42 18.82 0.06
C VAL A 140 -14.48 18.81 1.15
N THR A 141 -15.18 17.69 1.28
CA THR A 141 -16.20 17.47 2.30
C THR A 141 -15.77 16.31 3.17
N ALA A 142 -15.63 16.55 4.46
CA ALA A 142 -15.31 15.53 5.45
C ALA A 142 -16.42 15.47 6.51
N SER A 143 -16.78 14.28 6.94
CA SER A 143 -17.83 14.09 7.95
C SER A 143 -17.33 13.25 9.11
N HIS A 144 -17.57 13.70 10.34
CA HIS A 144 -17.25 12.94 11.54
C HIS A 144 -18.37 13.13 12.57
N ASP A 145 -18.85 12.04 13.17
CA ASP A 145 -19.87 12.05 14.22
C ASP A 145 -21.14 12.87 13.87
N GLY A 146 -21.61 12.76 12.61
CA GLY A 146 -22.76 13.53 12.11
C GLY A 146 -22.45 15.00 11.76
N LYS A 147 -21.28 15.53 12.14
CA LYS A 147 -20.83 16.88 11.77
C LYS A 147 -20.08 16.85 10.43
N THR A 148 -20.62 17.53 9.42
CA THR A 148 -19.99 17.64 8.10
C THR A 148 -19.32 18.99 7.94
N VAL A 149 -18.04 18.99 7.59
CA VAL A 149 -17.24 20.18 7.32
C VAL A 149 -16.89 20.19 5.84
N ARG A 150 -17.13 21.33 5.19
CA ARG A 150 -16.84 21.53 3.77
C ARG A 150 -15.83 22.67 3.62
N ARG A 151 -14.77 22.42 2.87
CA ARG A 151 -13.73 23.40 2.53
C ARG A 151 -13.58 23.47 1.03
N THR A 152 -13.46 24.69 0.52
CA THR A 152 -13.12 24.94 -0.88
C THR A 152 -11.61 25.12 -0.94
N VAL A 153 -10.95 24.42 -1.84
CA VAL A 153 -9.51 24.45 -2.02
C VAL A 153 -9.18 24.81 -3.45
N ASP A 154 -8.28 25.76 -3.60
CA ASP A 154 -7.76 26.20 -4.88
C ASP A 154 -6.38 25.54 -5.08
N ILE A 155 -6.26 24.74 -6.14
CA ILE A 155 -5.03 24.05 -6.50
C ILE A 155 -4.36 24.79 -7.64
N GLY A 156 -3.27 25.49 -7.33
CA GLY A 156 -2.44 26.18 -8.33
C GLY A 156 -1.14 25.43 -8.59
N GLN A 157 -0.59 25.54 -9.80
CA GLN A 157 0.62 24.81 -10.24
C GLN A 157 1.88 25.00 -9.36
N ARG A 158 1.91 25.99 -8.47
CA ARG A 158 3.02 26.29 -7.55
C ARG A 158 2.64 26.35 -6.08
N ALA A 159 1.35 26.20 -5.76
CA ALA A 159 0.87 26.32 -4.39
C ALA A 159 0.56 24.93 -3.84
N HIS A 160 1.10 24.61 -2.66
CA HIS A 160 0.62 23.50 -1.86
C HIS A 160 -0.45 24.05 -0.92
N THR A 161 -1.62 23.43 -0.93
CA THR A 161 -2.74 23.81 -0.07
C THR A 161 -2.82 22.79 1.05
N HIS A 162 -2.70 23.28 2.28
CA HIS A 162 -2.87 22.47 3.48
C HIS A 162 -4.15 22.85 4.20
N GLU A 163 -5.03 21.89 4.43
CA GLU A 163 -6.30 22.08 5.11
C GLU A 163 -6.43 21.14 6.30
N ALA A 164 -6.66 21.72 7.48
CA ALA A 164 -6.93 20.97 8.70
C ALA A 164 -8.43 21.00 9.03
N PHE A 165 -9.03 19.83 9.17
CA PHE A 165 -10.41 19.62 9.55
C PHE A 165 -10.45 19.26 11.02
N VAL A 166 -10.80 20.25 11.84
CA VAL A 166 -10.95 20.08 13.29
C VAL A 166 -12.41 20.17 13.68
N TRP A 167 -12.95 19.12 14.28
CA TRP A 167 -14.33 19.11 14.79
C TRP A 167 -14.38 19.50 16.27
N PRO A 168 -15.21 20.48 16.67
CA PRO A 168 -15.45 20.76 18.08
C PRO A 168 -16.22 19.61 18.73
N MET A 169 -15.97 19.36 20.02
CA MET A 169 -16.83 18.49 20.85
C MET A 169 -18.21 19.12 20.99
#